data_AF-A0A9P0TTW4-F1
#
_entry.id   AF-A0A9P0TTW4-F1
#
_cell.length_a   1.000
_cell.length_b   1.000
_cell.length_c   1.000
_cell.angle_alpha   90.00
_cell.angle_beta   90.00
_cell.angle_gamma   90.00
#
_symmetry.space_group_name_H-M   'P 1'
#
loop_
_entity.id
_entity.type
_entity.pdbx_description
1 polymer ?
#
loop_
_entity_poly.entity_id
_entity_poly.type
_entity_poly.pdbx_seq_one_letter_code
_entity_poly.pdbx_strand_id
1 'polypeptide(L)'
;MWTIIVIIIFSVIAYFITDNLIPKLKDLFINAGLYGVDLCKISKEKIPEAIGVVSGCVFLVTIFLFIPIVFGNNLIDTRLFPHNEFAELLAALLSICCMLLLGFADDVLDLRWKYKLLLPTVASLPLLVVYYVNFNSTTIIVPVPLRHFLGSSVNIGFLYYVYMGMLAVFCTNAINILAGINGLEVGQSVIIAMSIIIFDILELGGEQQKAHTFSLHIMIPYLATTLALLKHNWYPSKVFIGDTFCYVSGMTFAVVAILVISYHSMSKTSSSQILCRD
;
A
#
# COMPACT_ATOMS: atom_id res chain seq x y z
N MET A 1 -5.86 -15.44 -13.68
CA MET A 1 -6.12 -16.43 -12.61
C MET A 1 -4.87 -17.16 -12.13
N TRP A 2 -4.05 -17.76 -13.01
CA TRP A 2 -2.80 -18.45 -12.60
C TRP A 2 -1.85 -17.60 -11.76
N THR A 3 -1.63 -16.34 -12.14
CA THR A 3 -0.78 -15.40 -11.39
C THR A 3 -1.27 -15.16 -9.96
N ILE A 4 -2.59 -15.23 -9.72
CA ILE A 4 -3.17 -15.10 -8.37
C ILE A 4 -2.82 -16.32 -7.51
N ILE A 5 -2.84 -17.53 -8.08
CA ILE A 5 -2.44 -18.75 -7.38
C ILE A 5 -0.96 -18.67 -6.99
N VAL A 6 -0.09 -18.24 -7.92
CA VAL A 6 1.33 -18.12 -7.64
C VAL A 6 1.62 -17.07 -6.57
N ILE A 7 0.96 -15.90 -6.60
CA ILE A 7 1.18 -14.88 -5.56
C ILE A 7 0.68 -15.34 -4.20
N ILE A 8 -0.38 -16.15 -4.11
CA ILE A 8 -0.82 -16.76 -2.85
C ILE A 8 0.28 -17.66 -2.28
N ILE A 9 0.91 -18.51 -3.11
CA ILE A 9 2.02 -19.38 -2.68
C ILE A 9 3.19 -18.54 -2.17
N PHE A 10 3.59 -17.51 -2.92
CA PHE A 10 4.64 -16.58 -2.52
C PHE A 10 4.30 -15.88 -1.19
N SER A 11 3.04 -15.50 -1.01
CA SER A 11 2.56 -14.82 0.21
C SER A 11 2.57 -15.75 1.43
N VAL A 12 2.22 -17.02 1.26
CA VAL A 12 2.35 -18.03 2.33
C VAL A 12 3.81 -18.19 2.73
N ILE A 13 4.73 -18.27 1.76
CA ILE A 13 6.18 -18.31 2.04
C ILE A 13 6.63 -17.04 2.77
N ALA A 14 6.18 -15.86 2.31
CA ALA A 14 6.48 -14.57 2.92
C ALA A 14 5.99 -14.45 4.37
N TYR A 15 4.81 -15.00 4.69
CA TYR A 15 4.31 -15.09 6.06
C TYR A 15 5.28 -15.86 6.95
N PHE A 16 5.71 -17.07 6.54
CA PHE A 16 6.61 -17.89 7.34
C PHE A 16 8.01 -17.28 7.46
N ILE A 17 8.51 -16.64 6.40
CA ILE A 17 9.78 -15.90 6.45
C ILE A 17 9.69 -14.76 7.48
N THR A 18 8.62 -13.97 7.43
CA THR A 18 8.40 -12.84 8.36
C THR A 18 8.28 -13.33 9.80
N ASP A 19 7.47 -14.36 10.05
CA ASP A 19 7.26 -14.98 11.36
C ASP A 19 8.57 -15.53 11.96
N ASN A 20 9.46 -16.04 11.12
CA ASN A 20 10.75 -16.58 11.53
C ASN A 20 11.82 -15.50 11.74
N LEU A 21 11.82 -14.43 10.94
CA LEU A 21 12.82 -13.36 11.00
C LEU A 21 12.61 -12.42 12.19
N ILE A 22 11.37 -12.03 12.49
CA ILE A 22 11.05 -11.11 13.59
C ILE A 22 11.74 -11.51 14.92
N PRO A 23 11.58 -12.74 15.45
CA PRO A 23 12.20 -13.12 16.71
C PRO A 23 13.72 -13.24 16.63
N LYS A 24 14.31 -13.49 15.45
CA LYS A 24 15.76 -13.58 15.25
C LYS A 24 16.43 -12.20 15.23
N LEU A 25 15.70 -11.18 14.78
CA LEU A 25 16.24 -9.83 14.63
C LEU A 25 15.98 -8.95 15.85
N LYS A 26 15.06 -9.33 16.76
CA LYS A 26 14.66 -8.53 17.94
C LYS A 26 15.86 -7.95 18.72
N ASP A 27 16.89 -8.75 18.96
CA ASP A 27 18.02 -8.36 19.81
C ASP A 27 18.92 -7.34 19.09
N LEU A 28 18.97 -7.36 17.75
CA LEU A 28 19.70 -6.37 16.96
C LEU A 28 19.07 -4.97 17.10
N PHE A 29 17.74 -4.88 17.10
CA PHE A 29 17.03 -3.61 17.28
C PHE A 29 17.27 -3.05 18.68
N ILE A 30 17.18 -3.89 19.71
CA ILE A 30 17.48 -3.49 21.09
C ILE A 30 18.93 -3.00 21.22
N ASN A 31 19.88 -3.73 20.63
CA ASN A 31 21.31 -3.37 20.66
C ASN A 31 21.62 -2.09 19.87
N ALA A 32 20.83 -1.79 18.82
CA ALA A 32 20.90 -0.55 18.07
C ALA A 32 20.21 0.64 18.78
N GLY A 33 19.61 0.42 19.95
CA GLY A 33 18.88 1.45 20.68
C GLY A 33 17.45 1.69 20.20
N LEU A 34 16.94 0.86 19.28
CA LEU A 34 15.58 0.91 18.74
C LEU A 34 14.66 0.05 19.61
N TYR A 35 14.21 0.62 20.72
CA TYR A 35 13.28 -0.05 21.62
C TYR A 35 12.37 0.97 22.33
N GLY A 36 11.17 0.51 22.67
CA GLY A 36 10.20 1.23 23.50
C GLY A 36 9.87 0.47 24.78
N VAL A 37 9.09 1.11 25.64
CA VAL A 37 8.47 0.47 26.82
C VAL A 37 6.95 0.54 26.65
N ASP A 38 6.25 -0.55 26.92
CA ASP A 38 4.79 -0.58 26.87
C ASP A 38 4.20 0.32 27.95
N LEU A 39 3.71 1.50 27.55
CA LEU A 39 3.16 2.51 28.45
C LEU A 39 1.86 2.06 29.14
N CYS A 40 1.16 1.08 28.57
CA CYS A 40 -0.07 0.53 29.11
C CYS A 40 0.19 -0.65 30.07
N LYS A 41 1.45 -1.02 30.31
CA LYS A 41 1.83 -2.08 31.26
C LYS A 41 2.70 -1.53 32.39
N ILE A 42 2.62 -2.24 33.53
CA ILE A 42 3.47 -1.96 34.70
C ILE A 42 4.93 -2.40 34.42
N SER A 43 5.11 -3.47 33.63
CA SER A 43 6.43 -3.96 33.23
C SER A 43 7.20 -2.86 32.48
N LYS A 44 8.48 -2.72 32.81
CA LYS A 44 9.43 -1.81 32.14
C LYS A 44 10.39 -2.56 31.21
N GLU A 45 10.00 -3.74 30.76
CA GLU A 45 10.74 -4.50 29.77
C GLU A 45 10.87 -3.71 28.46
N LYS A 46 12.07 -3.75 27.88
CA LYS A 46 12.36 -3.10 26.59
C LYS A 46 11.84 -3.99 25.47
N ILE A 47 10.98 -3.43 24.63
CA ILE A 47 10.39 -4.11 23.47
C ILE A 47 11.02 -3.50 22.21
N PRO A 48 11.54 -4.30 21.27
CA PRO A 48 12.17 -3.76 20.06
C PRO A 48 11.15 -2.95 19.24
N GLU A 49 11.60 -1.84 18.68
CA GLU A 49 10.78 -0.90 17.92
C GLU A 49 11.17 -0.88 16.43
N ALA A 50 10.34 -0.27 15.58
CA ALA A 50 10.53 -0.23 14.13
C ALA A 50 10.59 -1.61 13.43
N ILE A 51 10.03 -2.67 14.04
CA ILE A 51 10.02 -4.03 13.47
C ILE A 51 9.14 -4.13 12.21
N GLY A 52 8.28 -3.15 11.97
CA GLY A 52 7.57 -2.97 10.70
C GLY A 52 8.48 -2.96 9.49
N VAL A 53 9.76 -2.57 9.65
CA VAL A 53 10.76 -2.62 8.58
C VAL A 53 10.99 -4.06 8.07
N VAL A 54 10.92 -5.06 8.96
CA VAL A 54 11.15 -6.47 8.59
C VAL A 54 10.01 -6.97 7.71
N SER A 55 8.76 -6.74 8.11
CA SER A 55 7.60 -7.13 7.31
C SER A 55 7.55 -6.37 5.98
N GLY A 56 7.86 -5.07 5.99
CA GLY A 56 7.90 -4.24 4.78
C GLY A 56 8.98 -4.68 3.79
N CYS A 57 10.18 -5.03 4.27
CA CYS A 57 11.24 -5.60 3.43
C CYS A 57 10.82 -6.94 2.81
N VAL A 58 10.29 -7.87 3.60
CA VAL A 58 9.83 -9.17 3.09
C VAL A 58 8.70 -9.00 2.08
N PHE A 59 7.78 -8.06 2.34
CA PHE A 59 6.71 -7.68 1.42
C PHE A 59 7.25 -7.22 0.06
N LEU A 60 8.16 -6.25 0.05
CA LEU A 60 8.77 -5.74 -1.20
C LEU A 60 9.56 -6.81 -1.94
N VAL A 61 10.38 -7.60 -1.23
CA VAL A 61 11.15 -8.71 -1.83
C VAL A 61 10.20 -9.73 -2.47
N THR A 62 9.08 -10.04 -1.82
CA THR A 62 8.08 -10.96 -2.36
C THR A 62 7.53 -10.47 -3.69
N ILE A 63 7.18 -9.18 -3.80
CA ILE A 63 6.68 -8.63 -5.07
C ILE A 63 7.81 -8.55 -6.10
N PHE A 64 9.04 -8.14 -5.73
CA PHE A 64 10.17 -8.11 -6.67
C PHE A 64 10.46 -9.48 -7.28
N LEU A 65 10.41 -10.55 -6.49
CA LEU A 65 10.55 -11.92 -6.99
C LEU A 65 9.35 -12.38 -7.83
N PHE A 66 8.20 -11.74 -7.66
CA PHE A 66 6.98 -12.04 -8.41
C PHE A 66 6.89 -11.30 -9.76
N ILE A 67 7.59 -10.17 -9.94
CA ILE A 67 7.61 -9.39 -11.20
C ILE A 67 7.89 -10.28 -12.42
N PRO A 68 8.93 -11.14 -12.45
CA PRO A 68 9.20 -11.97 -13.61
C PRO A 68 8.10 -12.99 -13.90
N ILE A 69 7.28 -13.37 -12.91
CA ILE A 69 6.16 -14.29 -13.13
C ILE A 69 5.00 -13.58 -13.83
N VAL A 70 4.72 -12.32 -13.46
CA VAL A 70 3.64 -11.52 -14.07
C VAL A 70 3.98 -11.16 -15.52
N PHE A 71 5.22 -10.77 -15.77
CA PHE A 71 5.63 -10.23 -17.07
C PHE A 71 6.43 -11.21 -17.92
N GLY A 72 6.83 -12.37 -17.38
CA GLY A 72 7.82 -13.28 -17.97
C GLY A 72 7.47 -13.84 -19.34
N ASN A 73 6.20 -14.20 -19.56
CA ASN A 73 5.75 -14.67 -20.87
C ASN A 73 5.95 -13.60 -21.97
N ASN A 74 5.90 -12.32 -21.59
CA ASN A 74 6.06 -11.19 -22.49
C ASN A 74 7.52 -10.68 -22.54
N LEU A 75 8.44 -11.22 -21.73
CA LEU A 75 9.87 -10.89 -21.81
C LEU A 75 10.54 -11.54 -23.02
N ILE A 76 9.97 -12.64 -23.54
CA ILE A 76 10.52 -13.37 -24.69
C ILE A 76 10.22 -12.62 -26.00
N ASP A 77 9.05 -11.98 -26.10
CA ASP A 77 8.69 -11.09 -27.20
C ASP A 77 8.51 -9.65 -26.72
N THR A 78 9.61 -8.89 -26.76
CA THR A 78 9.67 -7.48 -26.32
C THR A 78 8.70 -6.56 -27.06
N ARG A 79 8.15 -6.96 -28.21
CA ARG A 79 7.19 -6.12 -28.96
C ARG A 79 5.80 -6.07 -28.34
N LEU A 80 5.43 -7.11 -27.57
CA LEU A 80 4.12 -7.23 -26.92
C LEU A 80 4.21 -6.96 -25.41
N PHE A 81 5.32 -6.40 -24.94
CA PHE A 81 5.51 -6.16 -23.52
C PHE A 81 4.57 -5.05 -23.00
N PRO A 82 3.79 -5.31 -21.93
CA PRO A 82 2.84 -4.35 -21.36
C PRO A 82 3.60 -3.29 -20.52
N HIS A 83 4.20 -2.32 -21.20
CA HIS A 83 5.02 -1.28 -20.59
C HIS A 83 4.25 -0.41 -19.59
N ASN A 84 2.97 -0.15 -19.82
CA ASN A 84 2.14 0.69 -18.97
C ASN A 84 1.90 0.01 -17.62
N GLU A 85 1.43 -1.24 -17.62
CA GLU A 85 1.20 -2.02 -16.41
C GLU A 85 2.50 -2.29 -15.64
N PHE A 86 3.61 -2.46 -16.35
CA PHE A 86 4.93 -2.61 -15.72
C PHE A 86 5.38 -1.31 -15.04
N ALA A 87 5.22 -0.16 -15.70
CA ALA A 87 5.54 1.15 -15.13
C ALA A 87 4.68 1.47 -13.90
N GLU A 88 3.38 1.11 -13.95
CA GLU A 88 2.46 1.23 -12.81
C GLU A 88 2.94 0.42 -11.60
N LEU A 89 3.33 -0.85 -11.81
CA LEU A 89 3.85 -1.69 -10.74
C LEU A 89 5.16 -1.14 -10.17
N LEU A 90 6.09 -0.70 -11.03
CA LEU A 90 7.36 -0.14 -10.56
C LEU A 90 7.18 1.18 -9.82
N ALA A 91 6.28 2.06 -10.26
CA ALA A 91 6.00 3.31 -9.57
C ALA A 91 5.30 3.08 -8.22
N ALA A 92 4.37 2.13 -8.16
CA ALA A 92 3.77 1.65 -6.92
C ALA A 92 4.84 1.17 -5.93
N LEU A 93 5.70 0.25 -6.36
CA LEU A 93 6.75 -0.31 -5.51
C LEU A 93 7.81 0.71 -5.12
N LEU A 94 8.17 1.63 -6.02
CA LEU A 94 9.10 2.71 -5.70
C LEU A 94 8.51 3.63 -4.62
N SER A 95 7.23 3.99 -4.74
CA SER A 95 6.55 4.82 -3.74
C SER A 95 6.50 4.15 -2.37
N ILE A 96 6.15 2.85 -2.33
CA ILE A 96 6.13 2.04 -1.10
C ILE A 96 7.54 1.86 -0.53
N CYS A 97 8.55 1.61 -1.36
CA CYS A 97 9.95 1.45 -0.94
C CYS A 97 10.53 2.75 -0.37
N CYS A 98 10.28 3.88 -1.04
CA CYS A 98 10.60 5.21 -0.50
C CYS A 98 9.93 5.41 0.85
N MET A 99 8.68 4.96 1.02
CA MET A 99 7.96 5.13 2.27
C MET A 99 8.44 4.21 3.39
N LEU A 100 8.85 2.98 3.07
CA LEU A 100 9.55 2.09 3.99
C LEU A 100 10.84 2.73 4.52
N LEU A 101 11.67 3.26 3.61
CA LEU A 101 12.94 3.89 3.97
C LEU A 101 12.72 5.15 4.82
N LEU A 102 11.78 6.00 4.42
CA LEU A 102 11.50 7.27 5.11
C LEU A 102 10.80 7.05 6.45
N GLY A 103 9.93 6.05 6.58
CA GLY A 103 9.34 5.67 7.86
C GLY A 103 10.37 5.11 8.83
N PHE A 104 11.30 4.28 8.33
CA PHE A 104 12.42 3.81 9.15
C PHE A 104 13.38 4.95 9.53
N ALA A 105 13.61 5.89 8.62
CA ALA A 105 14.38 7.10 8.95
C ALA A 105 13.66 7.97 10.00
N ASP A 106 12.33 8.05 9.98
CA ASP A 106 11.54 8.75 10.99
C ASP A 106 11.67 8.09 12.37
N ASP A 107 11.56 6.76 12.43
CA ASP A 107 11.76 5.98 13.67
C ASP A 107 13.18 6.16 14.25
N VAL A 108 14.20 6.30 13.41
CA VAL A 108 15.60 6.45 13.84
C VAL A 108 15.94 7.90 14.21
N LEU A 109 15.39 8.88 13.50
CA LEU A 109 15.78 10.29 13.60
C LEU A 109 14.81 11.17 14.38
N ASP A 110 13.62 10.66 14.72
CA ASP A 110 12.51 11.38 15.38
C ASP A 110 12.23 12.72 14.70
N LEU A 111 11.70 12.67 13.47
CA LEU A 111 11.54 13.86 12.64
C LEU A 111 10.38 14.74 13.15
N ARG A 112 10.57 16.05 13.00
CA ARG A 112 9.52 17.04 13.32
C ARG A 112 8.27 16.81 12.45
N TRP A 113 7.09 17.06 13.02
CA TRP A 113 5.76 16.88 12.40
C TRP A 113 5.63 17.40 10.95
N LYS A 114 6.28 18.52 10.60
CA LYS A 114 6.26 19.08 9.25
C LYS A 114 6.81 18.10 8.20
N TYR A 115 7.80 17.30 8.56
CA TYR A 115 8.37 16.28 7.67
C TYR A 115 7.42 15.09 7.52
N LYS A 116 6.66 14.74 8.57
CA LYS A 116 5.63 13.69 8.51
C LYS A 116 4.51 13.99 7.48
N LEU A 117 4.34 15.26 7.11
CA LEU A 117 3.46 15.69 6.01
C LEU A 117 4.17 15.74 4.64
N LEU A 118 5.43 16.20 4.61
CA LEU A 118 6.18 16.35 3.37
C LEU A 118 6.66 15.01 2.80
N LEU A 119 7.08 14.07 3.65
CA LEU A 119 7.68 12.80 3.25
C LEU A 119 6.72 11.93 2.42
N PRO A 120 5.44 11.70 2.81
CA PRO A 120 4.52 10.93 1.99
C PRO A 120 4.18 11.63 0.67
N THR A 121 4.14 12.97 0.67
CA THR A 121 3.90 13.75 -0.56
C THR A 121 5.01 13.49 -1.58
N VAL A 122 6.27 13.61 -1.16
CA VAL A 122 7.43 13.34 -2.04
C VAL A 122 7.48 11.87 -2.46
N ALA A 123 7.22 10.95 -1.53
CA ALA A 123 7.24 9.51 -1.81
C ALA A 123 6.13 9.09 -2.81
N SER A 124 5.02 9.83 -2.89
CA SER A 124 3.95 9.56 -3.86
C SER A 124 4.24 10.05 -5.28
N LEU A 125 5.26 10.88 -5.51
CA LEU A 125 5.55 11.48 -6.81
C LEU A 125 5.73 10.46 -7.95
N PRO A 126 6.43 9.32 -7.79
CA PRO A 126 6.54 8.31 -8.85
C PRO A 126 5.17 7.83 -9.34
N LEU A 127 4.24 7.57 -8.40
CA LEU A 127 2.88 7.17 -8.71
C LEU A 127 2.12 8.27 -9.47
N LEU A 128 2.23 9.53 -9.03
CA LEU A 128 1.57 10.66 -9.68
C LEU A 128 2.06 10.88 -11.11
N VAL A 129 3.37 10.72 -11.36
CA VAL A 129 3.94 10.85 -12.70
C VAL A 129 3.46 9.73 -13.61
N VAL A 130 3.44 8.48 -13.16
CA VAL A 130 2.90 7.38 -13.97
C VAL A 130 1.40 7.52 -14.20
N TYR A 131 0.65 8.00 -13.21
CA TYR A 131 -0.76 8.32 -13.39
C TYR A 131 -0.97 9.35 -14.51
N TYR A 132 -0.16 10.43 -14.51
CA TYR A 132 -0.21 11.48 -15.51
C TYR A 132 0.08 10.96 -16.92
N VAL A 133 1.04 10.05 -17.06
CA VAL A 133 1.44 9.51 -18.38
C VAL A 133 0.44 8.48 -18.91
N ASN A 134 -0.05 7.57 -18.05
CA ASN A 134 -0.87 6.43 -18.48
C ASN A 134 -2.37 6.74 -18.56
N PHE A 135 -2.90 7.53 -17.61
CA PHE A 135 -4.34 7.74 -17.46
C PHE A 135 -4.76 9.18 -17.75
N ASN A 136 -4.09 10.15 -17.10
CA ASN A 136 -4.38 11.59 -17.15
C ASN A 136 -5.87 11.99 -16.98
N SER A 137 -6.68 11.17 -16.29
CA SER A 137 -8.12 11.42 -16.16
C SER A 137 -8.45 12.18 -14.88
N THR A 138 -8.49 13.51 -14.95
CA THR A 138 -8.79 14.37 -13.78
C THR A 138 -10.29 14.58 -13.52
N THR A 139 -11.14 13.76 -14.14
CA THR A 139 -12.60 13.82 -13.98
C THR A 139 -13.05 12.87 -12.89
N ILE A 140 -13.72 13.40 -11.86
CA ILE A 140 -14.33 12.61 -10.80
C ILE A 140 -15.83 12.45 -11.03
N ILE A 141 -16.38 11.35 -10.54
CA ILE A 141 -17.83 11.14 -10.49
C ILE A 141 -18.33 11.69 -9.16
N VAL A 142 -19.26 12.63 -9.21
CA VAL A 142 -19.78 13.30 -8.02
C VAL A 142 -20.70 12.33 -7.25
N PRO A 143 -20.54 12.21 -5.91
CA PRO A 143 -21.46 11.42 -5.07
C PRO A 143 -22.90 11.88 -5.23
N VAL A 144 -23.86 10.95 -5.22
CA VAL A 144 -25.30 11.22 -5.49
C VAL A 144 -25.85 12.44 -4.75
N PRO A 145 -25.59 12.64 -3.44
CA PRO A 145 -26.12 13.80 -2.70
C PRO A 145 -25.63 15.16 -3.23
N LEU A 146 -24.44 15.21 -3.85
CA LEU A 146 -23.80 16.44 -4.34
C LEU A 146 -24.10 16.72 -5.82
N ARG A 147 -24.70 15.76 -6.54
CA ARG A 147 -24.96 15.88 -7.99
C ARG A 147 -25.89 17.04 -8.34
N HIS A 148 -26.78 17.43 -7.43
CA HIS A 148 -27.66 18.58 -7.64
C HIS A 148 -26.89 19.90 -7.81
N PHE A 149 -25.75 20.05 -7.13
CA PHE A 149 -24.95 21.27 -7.17
C PHE A 149 -23.84 21.25 -8.21
N LEU A 150 -23.24 20.08 -8.44
CA LEU A 150 -21.99 19.95 -9.20
C LEU A 150 -22.13 19.15 -10.51
N GLY A 151 -23.34 18.62 -10.79
CA GLY A 151 -23.56 17.72 -11.92
C GLY A 151 -23.09 16.28 -11.64
N SER A 152 -23.15 15.43 -12.65
CA SER A 152 -22.80 14.00 -12.53
C SER A 152 -21.29 13.74 -12.47
N SER A 153 -20.51 14.59 -13.12
CA SER A 153 -19.05 14.52 -13.16
C SER A 153 -18.45 15.92 -13.20
N VAL A 154 -17.27 16.06 -12.59
CA VAL A 154 -16.53 17.33 -12.53
C VAL A 154 -15.07 17.07 -12.88
N ASN A 155 -14.53 17.87 -13.79
CA ASN A 155 -13.11 17.90 -14.05
C ASN A 155 -12.43 18.84 -13.04
N ILE A 156 -11.60 18.24 -12.17
CA ILE A 156 -10.89 18.95 -11.10
C ILE A 156 -9.54 19.53 -11.59
N GLY A 157 -9.02 19.01 -12.71
CA GLY A 157 -7.72 19.39 -13.26
C GLY A 157 -6.58 19.11 -12.28
N PHE A 158 -5.65 20.07 -12.15
CA PHE A 158 -4.44 19.93 -11.32
C PHE A 158 -4.73 19.58 -9.84
N LEU A 159 -5.86 20.06 -9.30
CA LEU A 159 -6.24 19.78 -7.91
C LEU A 159 -6.48 18.28 -7.66
N TYR A 160 -6.71 17.47 -8.70
CA TYR A 160 -6.85 16.02 -8.56
C TYR A 160 -5.51 15.36 -8.20
N TYR A 161 -4.40 15.87 -8.74
CA TYR A 161 -3.05 15.43 -8.38
C TYR A 161 -2.70 15.82 -6.95
N VAL A 162 -3.09 17.03 -6.52
CA VAL A 162 -2.95 17.45 -5.12
C VAL A 162 -3.74 16.53 -4.20
N TYR A 163 -4.98 16.19 -4.56
CA TYR A 163 -5.80 15.23 -3.83
C TYR A 163 -5.12 13.85 -3.69
N MET A 164 -4.58 13.29 -4.78
CA MET A 164 -3.89 11.99 -4.73
C MET A 164 -2.64 12.03 -3.84
N GLY A 165 -1.85 13.11 -3.90
CA GLY A 165 -0.72 13.28 -2.99
C GLY A 165 -1.16 13.39 -1.52
N MET A 166 -2.22 14.16 -1.26
CA MET A 166 -2.80 14.29 0.08
C MET A 166 -3.46 13.01 0.58
N LEU A 167 -3.95 12.14 -0.31
CA LEU A 167 -4.48 10.82 0.06
C LEU A 167 -3.36 9.95 0.66
N ALA A 168 -2.17 9.96 0.06
CA ALA A 168 -1.01 9.25 0.63
C ALA A 168 -0.65 9.80 2.02
N VAL A 169 -0.60 11.13 2.18
CA VAL A 169 -0.34 11.79 3.47
C VAL A 169 -1.40 11.42 4.50
N PHE A 170 -2.67 11.43 4.11
CA PHE A 170 -3.78 11.10 5.00
C PHE A 170 -3.69 9.63 5.45
N CYS A 171 -3.53 8.68 4.53
CA CYS A 171 -3.51 7.26 4.86
C CYS A 171 -2.36 6.90 5.81
N THR A 172 -1.16 7.43 5.61
CA THR A 172 -0.02 7.13 6.50
C THR A 172 -0.21 7.71 7.89
N ASN A 173 -0.64 8.97 7.99
CA ASN A 173 -0.82 9.64 9.27
C ASN A 173 -2.08 9.18 10.01
N ALA A 174 -3.16 8.81 9.31
CA ALA A 174 -4.40 8.34 9.92
C ALA A 174 -4.20 7.04 10.71
N ILE A 175 -3.45 6.09 10.15
CA ILE A 175 -3.08 4.86 10.86
C ILE A 175 -2.17 5.20 12.04
N ASN A 176 -1.23 6.13 11.85
CA ASN A 176 -0.25 6.47 12.88
C ASN A 176 -0.84 7.20 14.10
N ILE A 177 -1.88 8.03 13.92
CA ILE A 177 -2.56 8.69 15.04
C ILE A 177 -3.55 7.76 15.76
N LEU A 178 -4.06 6.74 15.08
CA LEU A 178 -4.93 5.70 15.65
C LEU A 178 -4.08 4.53 16.15
N ALA A 179 -3.24 4.82 17.14
CA ALA A 179 -2.18 3.94 17.62
C ALA A 179 -2.11 3.94 19.17
N GLY A 180 -1.23 3.12 19.73
CA GLY A 180 -0.84 3.18 21.14
C GLY A 180 -1.42 2.06 22.02
N ILE A 181 -2.12 1.07 21.44
CA ILE A 181 -2.50 -0.16 22.13
C ILE A 181 -2.04 -1.37 21.31
N ASN A 182 -1.56 -2.41 22.00
CA ASN A 182 -0.96 -3.60 21.40
C ASN A 182 -1.86 -4.24 20.32
N GLY A 183 -1.39 -4.24 19.07
CA GLY A 183 -2.08 -4.86 17.94
C GLY A 183 -3.04 -3.96 17.17
N LEU A 184 -3.25 -2.70 17.55
CA LEU A 184 -4.27 -1.85 16.92
C LEU A 184 -3.89 -1.39 15.51
N GLU A 185 -2.67 -0.92 15.31
CA GLU A 185 -2.16 -0.39 14.05
C GLU A 185 -2.09 -1.49 12.99
N VAL A 186 -1.59 -2.67 13.39
CA VAL A 186 -1.53 -3.85 12.54
C VAL A 186 -2.91 -4.45 12.32
N GLY A 187 -3.74 -4.53 13.38
CA GLY A 187 -5.07 -5.10 13.32
C GLY A 187 -6.02 -4.33 12.41
N GLN A 188 -6.08 -2.99 12.53
CA GLN A 188 -6.88 -2.16 11.63
C GLN A 188 -6.41 -2.30 10.17
N SER A 189 -5.10 -2.38 9.96
CA SER A 189 -4.51 -2.56 8.63
C SER A 189 -4.85 -3.91 8.01
N VAL A 190 -4.91 -4.99 8.81
CA VAL A 190 -5.39 -6.31 8.35
C VAL A 190 -6.86 -6.23 7.93
N ILE A 191 -7.71 -5.56 8.70
CA ILE A 191 -9.14 -5.42 8.37
C ILE A 191 -9.33 -4.65 7.05
N ILE A 192 -8.62 -3.54 6.88
CA ILE A 192 -8.65 -2.74 5.65
C ILE A 192 -8.17 -3.61 4.47
N ALA A 193 -7.06 -4.33 4.62
CA ALA A 193 -6.52 -5.18 3.56
C ALA A 193 -7.47 -6.31 3.16
N MET A 194 -8.06 -7.00 4.14
CA MET A 194 -9.07 -8.03 3.90
C MET A 194 -10.28 -7.47 3.16
N SER A 195 -10.72 -6.27 3.53
CA SER A 195 -11.86 -5.61 2.88
C SER A 195 -11.57 -5.29 1.42
N ILE A 196 -10.37 -4.75 1.12
CA ILE A 196 -9.92 -4.49 -0.25
C ILE A 196 -9.81 -5.80 -1.05
N ILE A 197 -9.19 -6.84 -0.50
CA ILE A 197 -9.06 -8.14 -1.17
C ILE A 197 -10.42 -8.76 -1.48
N ILE A 198 -11.36 -8.73 -0.53
CA ILE A 198 -12.72 -9.24 -0.73
C ILE A 198 -13.40 -8.44 -1.85
N PHE A 199 -13.30 -7.11 -1.82
CA PHE A 199 -13.85 -6.25 -2.86
C PHE A 199 -13.24 -6.57 -4.24
N ASP A 200 -11.92 -6.69 -4.34
CA ASP A 200 -11.23 -7.01 -5.59
C ASP A 200 -11.65 -8.37 -6.14
N ILE A 201 -11.82 -9.39 -5.28
CA ILE A 201 -12.30 -10.72 -5.68
C ILE A 201 -13.72 -10.64 -6.26
N LEU A 202 -14.60 -9.86 -5.64
CA LEU A 202 -15.98 -9.69 -6.13
C LEU A 202 -16.01 -9.00 -7.50
N GLU A 203 -15.11 -8.05 -7.75
CA GLU A 203 -15.02 -7.31 -9.01
C GLU A 203 -14.16 -8.00 -10.09
N LEU A 204 -13.58 -9.18 -9.83
CA LEU A 204 -12.82 -9.93 -10.83
C LEU A 204 -13.65 -10.37 -12.04
N GLY A 205 -14.98 -10.46 -11.91
CA GLY A 205 -15.91 -10.76 -13.00
C GLY A 205 -16.40 -9.53 -13.77
N GLY A 206 -16.04 -8.32 -13.33
CA GLY A 206 -16.50 -7.06 -13.90
C GLY A 206 -15.62 -6.54 -15.04
N GLU A 207 -16.00 -5.37 -15.58
CA GLU A 207 -15.27 -4.70 -16.67
C GLU A 207 -13.83 -4.31 -16.30
N GLN A 208 -13.53 -4.14 -15.01
CA GLN A 208 -12.24 -3.66 -14.51
C GLN A 208 -11.34 -4.76 -13.95
N GLN A 209 -11.50 -6.00 -14.43
CA GLN A 209 -10.74 -7.15 -13.96
C GLN A 209 -9.22 -6.92 -13.85
N LYS A 210 -8.61 -6.20 -14.79
CA LYS A 210 -7.16 -5.92 -14.78
C LYS A 210 -6.73 -5.12 -13.55
N ALA A 211 -7.50 -4.09 -13.20
CA ALA A 211 -7.22 -3.21 -12.07
C ALA A 211 -7.30 -3.97 -10.73
N HIS A 212 -8.36 -4.75 -10.56
CA HIS A 212 -8.55 -5.56 -9.36
C HIS A 212 -7.53 -6.70 -9.28
N THR A 213 -7.14 -7.29 -10.41
CA THR A 213 -6.06 -8.28 -10.46
C THR A 213 -4.73 -7.66 -10.02
N PHE A 214 -4.40 -6.45 -10.50
CA PHE A 214 -3.21 -5.71 -10.09
C PHE A 214 -3.22 -5.40 -8.59
N SER A 215 -4.36 -4.92 -8.06
CA SER A 215 -4.51 -4.68 -6.62
C SER A 215 -4.27 -5.94 -5.80
N LEU A 216 -4.83 -7.09 -6.20
CA LEU A 216 -4.60 -8.38 -5.53
C LEU A 216 -3.12 -8.80 -5.51
N HIS A 217 -2.34 -8.50 -6.57
CA HIS A 217 -0.92 -8.82 -6.59
C HIS A 217 -0.12 -8.07 -5.52
N ILE A 218 -0.59 -6.89 -5.08
CA ILE A 218 0.03 -6.11 -4.01
C ILE A 218 -0.57 -6.47 -2.65
N MET A 219 -1.90 -6.60 -2.57
CA MET A 219 -2.61 -6.74 -1.31
C MET A 219 -2.44 -8.11 -0.66
N ILE A 220 -2.32 -9.20 -1.43
CA ILE A 220 -2.17 -10.55 -0.88
C ILE A 220 -0.83 -10.71 -0.13
N PRO A 221 0.34 -10.33 -0.70
CA PRO A 221 1.61 -10.34 0.03
C PRO A 221 1.64 -9.38 1.22
N TYR A 222 1.03 -8.21 1.07
CA TYR A 222 0.92 -7.23 2.15
C TYR A 222 0.15 -7.82 3.35
N LEU A 223 -1.01 -8.42 3.10
CA LEU A 223 -1.80 -9.07 4.15
C LEU A 223 -1.01 -10.19 4.84
N ALA A 224 -0.35 -11.05 4.07
CA ALA A 224 0.39 -12.18 4.62
C ALA A 224 1.55 -11.75 5.54
N THR A 225 2.37 -10.80 5.10
CA THR A 225 3.46 -10.26 5.92
C THR A 225 2.95 -9.50 7.15
N THR A 226 1.82 -8.79 7.00
CA THR A 226 1.16 -8.06 8.09
C THR A 226 0.55 -9.02 9.13
N LEU A 227 -0.05 -10.14 8.71
CA LEU A 227 -0.56 -11.17 9.63
C LEU A 227 0.56 -11.80 10.46
N ALA A 228 1.73 -12.03 9.85
CA ALA A 228 2.90 -12.50 10.57
C ALA A 228 3.37 -11.47 11.60
N LEU A 229 3.42 -10.18 11.24
CA LEU A 229 3.73 -9.10 12.18
C LEU A 229 2.70 -9.02 13.32
N LEU A 230 1.40 -9.13 13.00
CA LEU A 230 0.32 -9.10 13.97
C LEU A 230 0.50 -10.18 15.02
N LYS A 231 0.90 -11.40 14.64
CA LYS A 231 1.16 -12.49 15.58
C LYS A 231 2.18 -12.12 16.68
N HIS A 232 3.19 -11.31 16.36
CA HIS A 232 4.20 -10.86 17.33
C HIS A 232 3.83 -9.56 18.05
N ASN A 233 3.04 -8.71 17.41
CA ASN A 233 2.58 -7.42 17.95
C ASN A 233 1.27 -7.53 18.77
N TRP A 234 0.50 -8.62 18.61
CA TRP A 234 -0.74 -8.87 19.34
C TRP A 234 -0.52 -8.89 20.85
N TYR A 235 -1.55 -8.52 21.61
CA TYR A 235 -1.47 -8.50 23.06
C TYR A 235 -1.14 -9.90 23.64
N PRO A 236 -0.14 -10.02 24.55
CA PRO A 236 0.83 -9.01 24.94
C PRO A 236 1.94 -8.83 23.89
N SER A 237 2.14 -7.60 23.42
CA SER A 237 3.09 -7.32 22.33
C SER A 237 4.53 -7.69 22.70
N LYS A 238 5.21 -8.36 21.76
CA LYS A 238 6.64 -8.71 21.82
C LYS A 238 7.51 -7.80 20.96
N VAL A 239 6.90 -7.04 20.06
CA VAL A 239 7.56 -6.13 19.13
C VAL A 239 6.68 -4.92 18.84
N PHE A 240 7.26 -3.73 18.77
CA PHE A 240 6.60 -2.54 18.26
C PHE A 240 6.92 -2.33 16.79
N ILE A 241 5.92 -1.83 16.09
CA ILE A 241 5.95 -1.70 14.64
C ILE A 241 6.71 -0.47 14.15
N GLY A 242 6.73 0.60 14.96
CA GLY A 242 7.22 1.93 14.58
C GLY A 242 6.35 2.66 13.55
N ASP A 243 6.68 3.93 13.31
CA ASP A 243 6.13 4.76 12.24
C ASP A 243 6.37 4.10 10.87
N THR A 244 7.45 3.30 10.74
CA THR A 244 7.79 2.52 9.55
C THR A 244 6.59 1.73 9.01
N PHE A 245 5.89 0.97 9.85
CA PHE A 245 4.75 0.17 9.40
C PHE A 245 3.59 1.07 8.99
N CYS A 246 3.22 2.06 9.80
CA CYS A 246 2.12 2.97 9.50
C CYS A 246 2.29 3.65 8.13
N TYR A 247 3.54 4.03 7.84
CA TYR A 247 3.94 4.65 6.57
C TYR A 247 3.83 3.67 5.40
N VAL A 248 4.36 2.45 5.53
CA VAL A 248 4.23 1.41 4.49
C VAL A 248 2.78 1.05 4.23
N SER A 249 1.99 0.82 5.28
CA SER A 249 0.57 0.47 5.21
C SER A 249 -0.25 1.56 4.53
N GLY A 250 -0.10 2.81 4.99
CA GLY A 250 -0.83 3.94 4.42
C GLY A 250 -0.49 4.17 2.95
N MET A 251 0.79 4.11 2.58
CA MET A 251 1.21 4.24 1.18
C MET A 251 0.70 3.08 0.32
N THR A 252 0.73 1.85 0.83
CA THR A 252 0.21 0.67 0.12
C THR A 252 -1.28 0.84 -0.20
N PHE A 253 -2.09 1.26 0.78
CA PHE A 253 -3.51 1.52 0.58
C PHE A 253 -3.78 2.67 -0.40
N ALA A 254 -3.02 3.76 -0.30
CA ALA A 254 -3.15 4.90 -1.21
C ALA A 254 -2.82 4.49 -2.66
N VAL A 255 -1.74 3.74 -2.87
CA VAL A 255 -1.31 3.26 -4.19
C VAL A 255 -2.37 2.39 -4.85
N VAL A 256 -2.89 1.36 -4.15
CA VAL A 256 -3.91 0.47 -4.73
C VAL A 256 -5.22 1.21 -4.99
N ALA A 257 -5.62 2.12 -4.09
CA ALA A 257 -6.83 2.92 -4.28
C ALA A 257 -6.71 3.83 -5.50
N ILE A 258 -5.59 4.55 -5.65
CA ILE A 258 -5.35 5.45 -6.79
C ILE A 258 -5.39 4.64 -8.08
N LEU A 259 -4.64 3.54 -8.18
CA LEU A 259 -4.56 2.76 -9.42
C LEU A 259 -5.91 2.13 -9.78
N VAL A 260 -6.63 1.51 -8.83
CA VAL A 260 -7.95 0.93 -9.11
C VAL A 260 -8.97 1.98 -9.58
N ILE A 261 -9.00 3.17 -8.94
CA ILE A 261 -9.87 4.28 -9.36
C ILE A 261 -9.50 4.77 -10.77
N SER A 262 -8.21 4.76 -11.12
CA SER A 262 -7.70 5.21 -12.42
C SER A 262 -8.34 4.43 -13.57
N TYR A 263 -8.37 3.10 -13.44
CA TYR A 263 -8.99 2.19 -14.41
C TYR A 263 -10.51 2.39 -14.49
N HIS A 264 -11.18 2.63 -13.36
CA HIS A 264 -12.62 2.91 -13.34
C HIS A 264 -12.99 4.21 -14.07
N SER A 265 -12.18 5.26 -13.92
CA SER A 265 -12.41 6.55 -14.59
C SER A 265 -12.26 6.45 -16.13
N MET A 266 -11.33 5.61 -16.61
CA MET A 266 -11.16 5.38 -18.05
C MET A 266 -12.35 4.64 -18.69
N SER A 267 -12.87 3.59 -18.06
CA SER A 267 -14.01 2.82 -18.64
C SER A 267 -15.23 3.71 -18.85
N LYS A 268 -15.58 4.53 -17.86
CA LYS A 268 -16.74 5.40 -17.96
C LYS A 268 -16.55 6.56 -18.92
N THR A 269 -15.32 7.04 -19.11
CA THR A 269 -15.01 8.05 -20.13
C THR A 269 -15.17 7.47 -21.54
N SER A 270 -14.76 6.21 -21.75
CA SER A 270 -14.98 5.49 -23.01
C SER A 270 -16.48 5.29 -23.30
N SER A 271 -17.25 4.84 -22.31
CA SER A 271 -18.70 4.59 -22.46
C SER A 271 -19.51 5.88 -22.68
N SER A 272 -19.10 7.01 -22.09
CA SER A 272 -19.75 8.31 -22.29
C SER A 272 -19.41 8.96 -23.64
N GLN A 273 -18.24 8.68 -24.22
CA GLN A 273 -17.93 9.08 -25.60
C GLN A 273 -18.71 8.28 -26.66
N ILE A 274 -19.04 7.02 -26.37
CA ILE A 274 -19.88 6.19 -27.26
C ILE A 274 -21.34 6.69 -27.24
N LEU A 275 -21.86 7.07 -26.07
CA LEU A 275 -23.22 7.62 -25.92
C LEU A 275 -23.41 9.04 -26.48
N CYS A 276 -22.34 9.76 -26.82
CA CYS A 276 -22.41 11.08 -27.47
C CYS A 276 -22.18 11.02 -28.99
N ARG A 277 -22.11 9.81 -29.58
CA ARG A 277 -21.94 9.59 -31.02
C ARG A 277 -23.20 9.14 -31.75
N ASP A 278 -24.33 9.05 -31.05
CA ASP A 278 -25.67 8.84 -31.60
C ASP A 278 -26.56 10.08 -31.31
#